data_AF-A0A7K3YAI6-F1
#
_entry.id   AF-A0A7K3YAI6-F1
#
_cell.length_a   1.000
_cell.length_b   1.000
_cell.length_c   1.000
_cell.angle_alpha   90.00
_cell.angle_beta   90.00
_cell.angle_gamma   90.00
#
_symmetry.space_group_name_H-M   'P 1'
#
loop_
_entity.id
_entity.type
_entity.pdbx_description
1 polymer ?
#
loop_
_entity_poly.entity_id
_entity_poly.type
_entity_poly.pdbx_seq_one_letter_code
_entity_poly.pdbx_strand_id
1 'polypeptide(L)'
;MNHRALHTVLAVAVITALILLAGEATTPLLYTATNTSTAAHVDPATVPKLSDNDPDALIPLMEDLLGKTGTLTLNIKLKDYESAERDLARYAELSGRFAELVINLDISRTDIGEFQRNNQENLAALGALLDDARRFEDLQRVEIQIKGDEGQRAAVIYEGEVLQQKLQGGAAAYAGREDVTIRIADRYGVNATPYRESVRNYAEIVGATVSRQAEAGESSPSPLSITVTPDTGRYGDSLSITGTYTGGTAGTLTKAYVDSQIAGNAILDESGTYACSYRVDRIPAGLHLAYTVADVIHSNVATFEIRPDDTTITLTLEEDRVFTVCTGNLTTAGGRPVTLAPILLRVDGDTPITTETDENGTYREVISLPAGEHIIKAEFDAVGYPLSASESPGATVIVPSGGLSPFPFIAAIATALGSGWYLRRRHRPKEVAPAPEPVETVSVEEEAATPPLVDLAGLPPREAATVLFYALRSRLGLPEAKTPRDCAQLAPAHAGFFERYEQIRYAGETPSEEELRAMKEEALGGEEHAA
;
A
#
# COMPACT_ATOMS: atom_id res chain seq x y z
N MET A 1 -53.56 19.08 50.66
CA MET A 1 -52.51 19.07 49.62
C MET A 1 -51.43 20.04 50.04
N ASN A 2 -50.22 19.54 50.30
CA ASN A 2 -49.18 20.31 50.99
C ASN A 2 -48.47 21.28 50.03
N HIS A 3 -48.63 22.58 50.26
CA HIS A 3 -47.97 23.65 49.48
C HIS A 3 -46.44 23.47 49.36
N ARG A 4 -45.81 22.81 50.34
CA ARG A 4 -44.38 22.51 50.31
C ARG A 4 -43.97 21.53 49.21
N ALA A 5 -44.82 20.55 48.87
CA ALA A 5 -44.54 19.60 47.79
C ALA A 5 -44.76 20.23 46.40
N LEU A 6 -45.69 21.19 46.30
CA LEU A 6 -45.94 21.94 45.07
C LEU A 6 -44.76 22.89 44.76
N HIS A 7 -44.21 23.57 45.77
CA HIS A 7 -43.08 24.48 45.59
C HIS A 7 -41.77 23.75 45.24
N THR A 8 -41.54 22.55 45.78
CA THR A 8 -40.36 21.75 45.40
C THR A 8 -40.46 21.22 43.97
N VAL A 9 -41.65 20.77 43.53
CA VAL A 9 -41.85 20.33 42.14
C VAL A 9 -41.71 21.50 41.17
N LEU A 10 -42.24 22.68 41.51
CA LEU A 10 -42.11 23.88 40.68
C LEU A 10 -40.66 24.35 40.57
N ALA A 11 -39.91 24.32 41.67
CA ALA A 11 -38.49 24.70 41.69
C ALA A 11 -37.64 23.76 40.84
N VAL A 12 -37.88 22.45 40.92
CA VAL A 12 -37.19 21.45 40.08
C VAL A 12 -37.54 21.68 38.60
N ALA A 13 -38.82 21.90 38.26
CA ALA A 13 -39.24 22.14 36.88
C ALA A 13 -38.62 23.42 36.27
N VAL A 14 -38.50 24.50 37.03
CA VAL A 14 -37.88 25.75 36.58
C VAL A 14 -36.37 25.58 36.36
N ILE A 15 -35.69 24.84 37.24
CA ILE A 15 -34.25 24.55 37.09
C ILE A 15 -34.02 23.65 35.88
N THR A 16 -34.85 22.63 35.67
CA THR A 16 -34.76 21.76 34.49
C THR A 16 -35.03 22.54 33.19
N ALA A 17 -36.01 23.46 33.19
CA ALA A 17 -36.30 24.31 32.02
C ALA A 17 -35.15 25.28 31.71
N LEU A 18 -34.50 25.86 32.72
CA LEU A 18 -33.34 26.74 32.54
C LEU A 18 -32.11 26.00 32.02
N ILE A 19 -31.89 24.75 32.46
CA ILE A 19 -30.81 23.90 31.96
C ILE A 19 -31.05 23.50 30.49
N LEU A 20 -32.31 23.20 30.13
CA LEU A 20 -32.68 22.92 28.73
C LEU A 20 -32.52 24.15 27.82
N LEU A 21 -32.90 25.34 28.29
CA LEU A 21 -32.73 26.61 27.55
C LEU A 21 -31.26 27.02 27.38
N ALA A 22 -30.38 26.65 28.31
CA ALA A 22 -28.95 26.91 28.20
C ALA A 22 -28.24 25.94 27.21
N GLY A 23 -28.82 24.76 26.97
CA GLY A 23 -28.30 23.79 25.99
C GLY A 23 -28.61 24.12 24.53
N GLU A 24 -29.68 24.87 24.26
CA GLU A 24 -30.14 25.26 22.91
C GLU A 24 -29.55 26.60 22.41
N ALA A 25 -28.75 27.30 23.24
CA ALA A 25 -28.24 28.63 22.93
C ALA A 25 -26.89 28.66 22.18
N THR A 26 -26.39 27.53 21.69
CA THR A 26 -25.06 27.41 21.06
C THR A 26 -25.04 27.24 19.54
N THR A 27 -26.19 27.38 18.84
CA THR A 27 -26.20 27.34 17.36
C THR A 27 -27.06 28.45 16.73
N PRO A 28 -26.46 29.51 16.14
CA PRO A 28 -27.20 30.42 15.28
C PRO A 28 -27.29 29.82 13.87
N LEU A 29 -28.49 29.40 13.46
CA LEU A 29 -28.82 29.09 12.07
C LEU A 29 -28.83 30.40 11.26
N LEU A 30 -27.80 30.58 10.42
CA LEU A 30 -27.70 31.63 9.41
C LEU A 30 -28.52 31.26 8.16
N TYR A 31 -29.52 32.08 7.81
CA TYR A 31 -30.04 32.26 6.46
C TYR A 31 -30.58 33.71 6.39
N THR A 32 -30.27 34.53 5.39
CA THR A 32 -30.60 34.34 3.97
C THR A 32 -29.76 35.23 3.06
N ALA A 33 -29.59 34.76 1.81
CA ALA A 33 -29.04 35.50 0.68
C ALA A 33 -29.98 36.62 0.20
N THR A 34 -29.42 37.70 -0.34
CA THR A 34 -30.15 38.60 -1.24
C THR A 34 -29.21 39.09 -2.33
N ASN A 35 -29.17 38.34 -3.43
CA ASN A 35 -28.60 38.78 -4.70
C ASN A 35 -29.68 39.62 -5.42
N THR A 36 -29.47 40.92 -5.54
CA THR A 36 -30.32 41.81 -6.34
C THR A 36 -29.45 42.73 -7.19
N SER A 37 -29.03 42.28 -8.37
CA SER A 37 -29.03 43.14 -9.56
C SER A 37 -28.75 42.34 -10.83
N THR A 38 -29.58 42.57 -11.84
CA THR A 38 -29.54 41.98 -13.18
C THR A 38 -28.72 42.82 -14.17
N ALA A 39 -28.31 42.16 -15.25
CA ALA A 39 -27.49 42.66 -16.34
C ALA A 39 -28.14 43.79 -17.15
N ALA A 40 -27.70 45.03 -16.94
CA ALA A 40 -27.49 46.05 -17.96
C ALA A 40 -26.99 47.32 -17.28
N HIS A 41 -25.91 47.91 -17.82
CA HIS A 41 -25.29 49.17 -17.41
C HIS A 41 -24.30 49.07 -16.23
N VAL A 42 -23.07 48.66 -16.58
CA VAL A 42 -21.87 48.88 -15.77
C VAL A 42 -20.93 49.73 -16.63
N ASP A 43 -20.64 50.91 -16.10
CA ASP A 43 -19.67 51.90 -16.58
C ASP A 43 -18.30 51.23 -16.86
N PRO A 44 -17.55 51.56 -17.92
CA PRO A 44 -16.23 50.98 -18.20
C PRO A 44 -15.21 51.11 -17.06
N ALA A 45 -15.41 52.05 -16.13
CA ALA A 45 -14.62 52.19 -14.90
C ALA A 45 -15.08 51.27 -13.76
N THR A 46 -16.23 50.61 -13.91
CA THR A 46 -16.84 49.64 -13.00
C THR A 46 -16.84 48.21 -13.53
N VAL A 47 -16.19 47.96 -14.68
CA VAL A 47 -15.75 46.60 -15.02
C VAL A 47 -14.92 46.13 -13.83
N PRO A 48 -15.34 45.07 -13.10
CA PRO A 48 -14.45 44.47 -12.12
C PRO A 48 -13.19 44.13 -12.90
N LYS A 49 -12.03 44.61 -12.46
CA LYS A 49 -10.76 44.00 -12.86
C LYS A 49 -10.99 42.50 -12.77
N LEU A 50 -10.99 41.82 -13.90
CA LEU A 50 -11.30 40.41 -13.93
C LEU A 50 -10.17 39.72 -13.15
N SER A 51 -10.55 39.21 -11.98
CA SER A 51 -9.82 38.37 -11.04
C SER A 51 -8.78 39.03 -10.12
N ASP A 52 -8.92 38.70 -8.83
CA ASP A 52 -7.91 38.71 -7.76
C ASP A 52 -6.67 37.82 -8.06
N ASN A 53 -6.37 37.53 -9.33
CA ASN A 53 -5.24 36.69 -9.70
C ASN A 53 -4.02 37.59 -9.88
N ASP A 54 -3.20 37.64 -8.84
CA ASP A 54 -1.95 38.37 -8.82
C ASP A 54 -0.93 37.67 -9.75
N PRO A 55 -0.47 38.31 -10.86
CA PRO A 55 0.59 37.74 -11.69
C PRO A 55 1.90 37.51 -10.92
N ASP A 56 2.08 38.15 -9.75
CA ASP A 56 3.20 37.91 -8.85
C ASP A 56 3.16 36.49 -8.25
N ALA A 57 2.00 35.80 -8.26
CA ALA A 57 1.86 34.42 -7.78
C ALA A 57 2.51 33.36 -8.71
N LEU A 58 2.84 33.72 -9.96
CA LEU A 58 3.49 32.80 -10.91
C LEU A 58 4.96 32.57 -10.61
N ILE A 59 5.67 33.60 -10.12
CA ILE A 59 7.12 33.54 -9.94
C ILE A 59 7.53 32.51 -8.87
N PRO A 60 6.89 32.46 -7.68
CA PRO A 60 7.17 31.40 -6.70
C PRO A 60 6.90 29.99 -7.25
N LEU A 61 5.85 29.82 -8.06
CA LEU A 61 5.55 28.53 -8.68
C LEU A 61 6.61 28.12 -9.71
N MET A 62 7.15 29.07 -10.48
CA MET A 62 8.28 28.79 -11.37
C MET A 62 9.52 28.36 -10.58
N GLU A 63 9.79 29.04 -9.46
CA GLU A 63 10.91 28.70 -8.58
C GLU A 63 10.75 27.29 -7.99
N ASP A 64 9.57 26.95 -7.49
CA ASP A 64 9.25 25.62 -6.96
C ASP A 64 9.38 24.53 -8.04
N LEU A 65 8.90 24.80 -9.26
CA LEU A 65 9.00 23.88 -10.39
C LEU A 65 10.45 23.59 -10.76
N LEU A 66 11.28 24.63 -10.96
CA LEU A 66 12.69 24.46 -11.29
C LEU A 66 13.45 23.80 -10.13
N GLY A 67 13.12 24.14 -8.88
CA GLY A 67 13.69 23.52 -7.69
C GLY A 67 13.43 22.01 -7.64
N LYS A 68 12.20 21.58 -7.97
CA LYS A 68 11.79 20.18 -7.89
C LYS A 68 12.43 19.28 -8.96
N THR A 69 12.80 19.80 -10.13
CA THR A 69 13.52 18.98 -11.12
C THR A 69 14.88 18.52 -10.59
N GLY A 70 15.55 19.37 -9.81
CA GLY A 70 16.85 19.07 -9.20
C GLY A 70 16.77 17.91 -8.21
N THR A 71 15.83 17.96 -7.25
CA THR A 71 15.68 16.89 -6.25
C THR A 71 15.23 15.58 -6.87
N LEU A 72 14.29 15.64 -7.82
CA LEU A 72 13.77 14.48 -8.52
C LEU A 72 14.89 13.70 -9.24
N THR A 73 15.64 14.36 -10.10
CA THR A 73 16.73 13.72 -10.86
C THR A 73 17.88 13.24 -9.97
N LEU A 74 18.13 13.92 -8.84
CA LEU A 74 19.10 13.46 -7.86
C LEU A 74 18.64 12.16 -7.19
N ASN A 75 17.38 12.06 -6.77
CA ASN A 75 16.83 10.85 -6.16
C ASN A 75 16.86 9.66 -7.14
N ILE A 76 16.50 9.87 -8.41
CA ILE A 76 16.62 8.85 -9.47
C ILE A 76 18.07 8.38 -9.60
N LYS A 77 19.03 9.32 -9.65
CA LYS A 77 20.46 9.01 -9.74
C LYS A 77 20.98 8.23 -8.55
N LEU A 78 20.48 8.53 -7.35
CA LEU A 78 20.80 7.81 -6.12
C LEU A 78 20.04 6.48 -5.99
N LYS A 79 19.18 6.15 -6.97
CA LYS A 79 18.29 4.98 -6.97
C LYS A 79 17.29 4.96 -5.81
N ASP A 80 17.02 6.12 -5.22
CA ASP A 80 15.94 6.29 -4.26
C ASP A 80 14.64 6.58 -5.02
N TYR A 81 14.10 5.53 -5.65
CA TYR A 81 12.94 5.67 -6.51
C TYR A 81 11.66 6.02 -5.75
N GLU A 82 11.56 5.66 -4.47
CA GLU A 82 10.41 5.98 -3.63
C GLU A 82 10.35 7.49 -3.34
N SER A 83 11.50 8.11 -3.02
CA SER A 83 11.60 9.56 -2.91
C SER A 83 11.40 10.26 -4.27
N ALA A 84 11.89 9.67 -5.36
CA ALA A 84 11.69 10.20 -6.71
C ALA A 84 10.20 10.21 -7.12
N GLU A 85 9.43 9.15 -6.83
CA GLU A 85 7.98 9.11 -7.12
C GLU A 85 7.24 10.23 -6.38
N ARG A 86 7.55 10.44 -5.09
CA ARG A 86 6.95 11.54 -4.32
C ARG A 86 7.28 12.90 -4.91
N ASP A 87 8.53 13.10 -5.32
CA ASP A 87 8.96 14.34 -5.96
C ASP A 87 8.30 14.55 -7.33
N LEU A 88 8.12 13.49 -8.12
CA LEU A 88 7.41 13.53 -9.40
C LEU A 88 5.93 13.89 -9.21
N ALA A 89 5.26 13.28 -8.24
CA ALA A 89 3.87 13.59 -7.90
C ALA A 89 3.72 15.06 -7.47
N ARG A 90 4.65 15.55 -6.64
CA ARG A 90 4.68 16.96 -6.22
C ARG A 90 4.96 17.90 -7.38
N TYR A 91 5.86 17.53 -8.29
CA TYR A 91 6.15 18.30 -9.50
C TYR A 91 4.94 18.35 -10.45
N ALA A 92 4.21 17.24 -10.59
CA ALA A 92 2.97 17.18 -11.36
C ALA A 92 1.88 18.10 -10.78
N GLU A 93 1.69 18.10 -9.45
CA GLU A 93 0.75 19.00 -8.75
C GLU A 93 1.09 20.48 -9.02
N LEU A 94 2.37 20.86 -8.84
CA LEU A 94 2.83 22.22 -9.11
C LEU A 94 2.65 22.61 -10.59
N SER A 95 2.91 21.68 -11.50
CA SER A 95 2.75 21.88 -12.95
C SER A 95 1.30 22.14 -13.32
N GLY A 96 0.36 21.41 -12.71
CA GLY A 96 -1.08 21.61 -12.88
C GLY A 96 -1.53 22.97 -12.37
N ARG A 97 -1.16 23.34 -11.14
CA ARG A 97 -1.47 24.65 -10.54
C ARG A 97 -0.92 25.81 -11.37
N PHE A 98 0.30 25.68 -11.87
CA PHE A 98 0.91 26.68 -12.74
C PHE A 98 0.15 26.81 -14.07
N ALA A 99 -0.18 25.69 -14.71
CA ALA A 99 -0.93 25.68 -15.97
C ALA A 99 -2.31 26.33 -15.82
N GLU A 100 -3.02 26.04 -14.73
CA GLU A 100 -4.31 26.66 -14.42
C GLU A 100 -4.18 28.18 -14.27
N LEU A 101 -3.17 28.66 -13.55
CA LEU A 101 -2.96 30.10 -13.35
C LEU A 101 -2.61 30.80 -14.68
N VAL A 102 -1.79 30.18 -15.53
CA VAL A 102 -1.45 30.69 -16.87
C VAL A 102 -2.69 30.84 -17.76
N ILE A 103 -3.60 29.87 -17.71
CA ILE A 103 -4.87 29.90 -18.45
C ILE A 103 -5.80 30.98 -17.90
N ASN A 104 -5.98 31.02 -16.58
CA ASN A 104 -6.88 31.96 -15.91
C ASN A 104 -6.44 33.43 -16.09
N LEU A 105 -5.14 33.67 -16.25
CA LEU A 105 -4.57 34.99 -16.52
C LEU A 105 -4.52 35.33 -18.02
N ASP A 106 -4.91 34.42 -18.92
CA ASP A 106 -4.83 34.57 -20.38
C ASP A 106 -3.43 34.96 -20.90
N ILE A 107 -2.38 34.40 -20.28
CA ILE A 107 -0.97 34.70 -20.62
C ILE A 107 -0.28 33.56 -21.39
N SER A 108 -1.04 32.58 -21.89
CA SER A 108 -0.52 31.42 -22.64
C SER A 108 0.30 31.76 -23.89
N ARG A 109 0.16 32.99 -24.42
CA ARG A 109 0.90 33.51 -25.59
C ARG A 109 2.16 34.29 -25.23
N THR A 110 2.54 34.32 -23.95
CA THR A 110 3.75 34.99 -23.46
C THR A 110 4.88 34.00 -23.22
N ASP A 111 6.06 34.49 -22.85
CA ASP A 111 7.18 33.66 -22.36
C ASP A 111 6.78 32.78 -21.17
N ILE A 112 5.84 33.20 -20.32
CA ILE A 112 5.31 32.36 -19.23
C ILE A 112 4.50 31.17 -19.78
N GLY A 113 3.74 31.39 -20.85
CA GLY A 113 3.07 30.31 -21.57
C GLY A 113 4.04 29.38 -22.30
N GLU A 114 5.18 29.89 -22.78
CA GLU A 114 6.27 29.06 -23.32
C GLU A 114 6.93 28.21 -22.23
N PHE A 115 7.17 28.79 -21.04
CA PHE A 115 7.64 28.06 -19.87
C PHE A 115 6.65 26.96 -19.46
N GLN A 116 5.35 27.25 -19.44
CA GLN A 116 4.31 26.27 -19.14
C GLN A 116 4.35 25.07 -20.08
N ARG A 117 4.47 25.29 -21.39
CA ARG A 117 4.58 24.20 -22.38
C ARG A 117 5.85 23.38 -22.17
N ASN A 118 7.00 24.04 -22.02
CA ASN A 118 8.26 23.36 -21.73
C ASN A 118 8.19 22.57 -20.42
N ASN A 119 7.52 23.08 -19.39
CA ASN A 119 7.35 22.42 -18.11
C ASN A 119 6.49 21.16 -18.21
N GLN A 120 5.44 21.17 -19.03
CA GLN A 120 4.64 19.96 -19.29
C GLN A 120 5.46 18.88 -20.00
N GLU A 121 6.29 19.28 -20.96
CA GLU A 121 7.18 18.34 -21.64
C GLU A 121 8.34 17.86 -20.74
N ASN A 122 8.80 18.71 -19.80
CA ASN A 122 9.73 18.30 -18.74
C ASN A 122 9.11 17.27 -17.80
N LEU A 123 7.84 17.45 -17.39
CA LEU A 123 7.11 16.48 -16.57
C LEU A 123 7.05 15.12 -17.24
N ALA A 124 6.68 15.08 -18.53
CA ALA A 124 6.67 13.83 -19.30
C ALA A 124 8.06 13.18 -19.39
N ALA A 125 9.11 13.97 -19.67
CA ALA A 125 10.48 13.48 -19.76
C ALA A 125 11.02 12.95 -18.42
N LEU A 126 10.71 13.62 -17.31
CA LEU A 126 11.15 13.21 -15.98
C LEU A 126 10.40 11.97 -15.47
N GLY A 127 9.12 11.82 -15.81
CA GLY A 127 8.37 10.59 -15.58
C GLY A 127 8.99 9.42 -16.36
N ALA A 128 9.22 9.61 -17.67
CA ALA A 128 9.87 8.60 -18.50
C ALA A 128 11.27 8.22 -17.99
N LEU A 129 12.07 9.19 -17.52
CA LEU A 129 13.37 8.92 -16.91
C LEU A 129 13.26 7.99 -15.68
N LEU A 130 12.33 8.28 -14.77
CA LEU A 130 12.14 7.47 -13.56
C LEU A 130 11.79 6.02 -13.93
N ASP A 131 10.83 5.83 -14.82
CA ASP A 131 10.37 4.52 -15.26
C ASP A 131 11.47 3.75 -15.99
N ASP A 132 12.14 4.40 -16.94
CA ASP A 132 13.19 3.80 -17.75
C ASP A 132 14.44 3.46 -16.93
N ALA A 133 14.80 4.29 -15.94
CA ALA A 133 15.92 4.04 -15.04
C ALA A 133 15.68 2.82 -14.14
N ARG A 134 14.47 2.73 -13.55
CA ARG A 134 14.06 1.57 -12.74
C ARG A 134 14.08 0.29 -13.57
N ARG A 135 13.49 0.34 -14.76
CA ARG A 135 13.45 -0.77 -15.70
C ARG A 135 14.85 -1.24 -16.11
N PHE A 136 15.76 -0.30 -16.38
CA PHE A 136 17.13 -0.63 -16.76
C PHE A 136 17.85 -1.38 -15.62
N GLU A 137 17.60 -1.00 -14.36
CA GLU A 137 18.13 -1.72 -13.20
C GLU A 137 17.53 -3.13 -13.04
N ASP A 138 16.23 -3.29 -13.27
CA ASP A 138 15.60 -4.60 -13.23
C ASP A 138 16.13 -5.51 -14.34
N LEU A 139 16.35 -5.00 -15.55
CA LEU A 139 17.00 -5.73 -16.64
C LEU A 139 18.43 -6.15 -16.29
N GLN A 140 19.22 -5.29 -15.65
CA GLN A 140 20.55 -5.66 -15.17
C GLN A 140 20.49 -6.81 -14.16
N ARG A 141 19.49 -6.81 -13.27
CA ARG A 141 19.29 -7.89 -12.30
C ARG A 141 18.96 -9.21 -13.01
N VAL A 142 18.08 -9.16 -14.02
CA VAL A 142 17.72 -10.34 -14.83
C VAL A 142 18.93 -10.86 -15.62
N GLU A 143 19.72 -9.98 -16.25
CA GLU A 143 20.93 -10.36 -17.00
C GLU A 143 21.90 -11.18 -16.13
N ILE A 144 22.10 -10.77 -14.88
CA ILE A 144 22.99 -11.45 -13.92
C ILE A 144 22.44 -12.83 -13.50
N GLN A 145 21.11 -12.99 -13.46
CA GLN A 145 20.45 -14.20 -12.98
C GLN A 145 20.36 -15.31 -14.04
N ILE A 146 20.42 -14.97 -15.33
CA ILE A 146 20.36 -15.95 -16.42
C ILE A 146 21.63 -16.82 -16.43
N LYS A 147 21.46 -18.12 -16.16
CA LYS A 147 22.53 -19.13 -16.26
C LYS A 147 22.24 -20.10 -17.40
N GLY A 148 23.12 -20.13 -18.40
CA GLY A 148 23.18 -21.18 -19.42
C GLY A 148 22.19 -21.09 -20.58
N ASP A 149 21.37 -20.04 -20.67
CA ASP A 149 20.54 -19.73 -21.85
C ASP A 149 21.12 -18.50 -22.57
N GLU A 150 22.02 -18.75 -23.52
CA GLU A 150 22.66 -17.68 -24.31
C GLU A 150 21.65 -16.90 -25.16
N GLY A 151 20.56 -17.54 -25.59
CA GLY A 151 19.48 -16.89 -26.33
C GLY A 151 18.75 -15.87 -25.45
N GLN A 152 18.27 -16.32 -24.29
CA GLN A 152 17.60 -15.43 -23.33
C GLN A 152 18.52 -14.29 -22.88
N ARG A 153 19.81 -14.57 -22.67
CA ARG A 153 20.79 -13.52 -22.32
C ARG A 153 20.95 -12.50 -23.44
N ALA A 154 21.04 -12.94 -24.70
CA ALA A 154 21.13 -12.03 -25.85
C ALA A 154 19.89 -11.13 -25.99
N ALA A 155 18.71 -11.67 -25.70
CA ALA A 155 17.46 -10.90 -25.72
C ALA A 155 17.44 -9.79 -24.67
N VAL A 156 17.85 -10.10 -23.43
CA VAL A 156 17.94 -9.12 -22.33
C VAL A 156 18.96 -8.03 -22.64
N ILE A 157 20.10 -8.39 -23.25
CA ILE A 157 21.10 -7.43 -23.70
C ILE A 157 20.48 -6.49 -24.75
N TYR A 158 19.80 -7.04 -25.76
CA TYR A 158 19.18 -6.25 -26.81
C TYR A 158 18.05 -5.35 -26.30
N GLU A 159 17.24 -5.83 -25.35
CA GLU A 159 16.23 -5.02 -24.66
C GLU A 159 16.90 -3.86 -23.89
N GLY A 160 18.01 -4.15 -23.21
CA GLY A 160 18.84 -3.15 -22.55
C GLY A 160 19.39 -2.09 -23.51
N GLU A 161 19.84 -2.49 -24.71
CA GLU A 161 20.32 -1.57 -25.74
C GLU A 161 19.22 -0.64 -26.26
N VAL A 162 18.02 -1.16 -26.51
CA VAL A 162 16.86 -0.36 -26.97
C VAL A 162 16.43 0.63 -25.88
N LEU A 163 16.36 0.16 -24.62
CA LEU A 163 16.05 1.03 -23.48
C LEU A 163 17.12 2.13 -23.29
N GLN A 164 18.39 1.79 -23.50
CA GLN A 164 19.49 2.74 -23.44
C GLN A 164 19.38 3.80 -24.55
N GLN A 165 19.07 3.41 -25.79
CA GLN A 165 18.85 4.36 -26.88
C GLN A 165 17.68 5.30 -26.58
N LYS A 166 16.59 4.77 -26.00
CA LYS A 166 15.45 5.57 -25.54
C LYS A 166 15.88 6.58 -24.47
N LEU A 167 16.62 6.15 -23.45
CA LEU A 167 17.17 7.01 -22.40
C LEU A 167 18.05 8.13 -22.96
N GLN A 168 18.92 7.82 -23.94
CA GLN A 168 19.74 8.81 -24.63
C GLN A 168 18.91 9.83 -25.40
N GLY A 169 17.89 9.37 -26.14
CA GLY A 169 16.95 10.25 -26.83
C GLY A 169 16.19 11.17 -25.87
N GLY A 170 15.73 10.63 -24.74
CA GLY A 170 15.07 11.39 -23.67
C GLY A 170 15.98 12.44 -23.04
N ALA A 171 17.23 12.09 -22.74
CA ALA A 171 18.21 13.03 -22.21
C ALA A 171 18.49 14.18 -23.18
N ALA A 172 18.67 13.88 -24.47
CA ALA A 172 18.88 14.90 -25.50
C ALA A 172 17.67 15.82 -25.66
N ALA A 173 16.46 15.27 -25.65
CA ALA A 173 15.22 16.04 -25.73
C ALA A 173 15.00 16.93 -24.49
N TYR A 174 15.33 16.44 -23.30
CA TYR A 174 15.25 17.20 -22.06
C TYR A 174 16.28 18.35 -22.04
N ALA A 175 17.54 18.05 -22.36
CA ALA A 175 18.61 19.05 -22.48
C ALA A 175 18.31 20.12 -23.55
N GLY A 176 17.65 19.74 -24.65
CA GLY A 176 17.27 20.67 -25.72
C GLY A 176 16.33 21.81 -25.27
N ARG A 177 15.70 21.69 -24.09
CA ARG A 177 14.80 22.71 -23.51
C ARG A 177 15.52 23.67 -22.58
N GLU A 178 16.80 23.42 -22.29
CA GLU A 178 17.56 24.10 -21.25
C GLU A 178 17.67 25.60 -21.51
N ASP A 179 18.14 25.98 -22.69
CA ASP A 179 18.36 27.39 -23.05
C ASP A 179 17.09 28.24 -22.93
N VAL A 180 15.95 27.71 -23.40
CA VAL A 180 14.67 28.43 -23.35
C VAL A 180 14.20 28.58 -21.90
N THR A 181 14.27 27.50 -21.12
CA THR A 181 13.81 27.48 -19.73
C THR A 181 14.64 28.43 -18.85
N ILE A 182 15.97 28.39 -18.99
CA ILE A 182 16.89 29.29 -18.26
C ILE A 182 16.68 30.74 -18.68
N ARG A 183 16.59 31.03 -19.98
CA ARG A 183 16.37 32.40 -20.48
C ARG A 183 15.08 33.01 -19.92
N ILE A 184 14.02 32.22 -19.80
CA ILE A 184 12.75 32.68 -19.22
C ILE A 184 12.92 32.89 -17.71
N ALA A 185 13.50 31.93 -16.99
CA ALA A 185 13.75 32.05 -15.55
C ALA A 185 14.58 33.29 -15.20
N ASP A 186 15.68 33.53 -15.92
CA ASP A 186 16.57 34.68 -15.73
C ASP A 186 15.83 36.01 -15.91
N ARG A 187 14.89 36.09 -16.87
CA ARG A 187 14.09 37.31 -17.10
C ARG A 187 13.24 37.68 -15.90
N TYR A 188 12.76 36.68 -15.15
CA TYR A 188 11.91 36.86 -13.99
C TYR A 188 12.67 36.75 -12.65
N GLY A 189 14.01 36.66 -12.70
CA GLY A 189 14.85 36.57 -11.50
C GLY A 189 14.73 35.25 -10.73
N VAL A 190 14.23 34.18 -11.39
CA VAL A 190 14.07 32.85 -10.80
C VAL A 190 15.40 32.09 -10.85
N ASN A 191 15.76 31.43 -9.75
CA ASN A 191 16.99 30.62 -9.70
C ASN A 191 16.86 29.33 -10.53
N ALA A 192 17.47 29.31 -11.71
CA ALA A 192 17.49 28.13 -12.59
C ALA A 192 18.62 27.11 -12.29
N THR A 193 19.40 27.29 -11.21
CA THR A 193 20.50 26.36 -10.86
C THR A 193 20.03 24.93 -10.67
N PRO A 194 18.94 24.64 -9.94
CA PRO A 194 18.48 23.26 -9.75
C PRO A 194 18.05 22.58 -11.07
N TYR A 195 17.57 23.36 -12.04
CA TYR A 195 17.23 22.86 -13.36
C TYR A 195 18.47 22.51 -14.20
N ARG A 196 19.54 23.30 -14.11
CA ARG A 196 20.83 22.93 -14.75
C ARG A 196 21.39 21.63 -14.14
N GLU A 197 21.29 21.51 -12.82
CA GLU A 197 21.68 20.28 -12.12
C GLU A 197 20.83 19.10 -12.57
N SER A 198 19.53 19.30 -12.84
CA SER A 198 18.67 18.21 -13.30
C SER A 198 19.03 17.73 -14.70
N VAL A 199 19.36 18.63 -15.63
CA VAL A 199 19.87 18.26 -16.96
C VAL A 199 21.16 17.46 -16.84
N ARG A 200 22.07 17.89 -15.97
CA ARG A 200 23.33 17.17 -15.70
C ARG A 200 23.09 15.80 -15.07
N ASN A 201 22.23 15.71 -14.06
CA ASN A 201 21.90 14.44 -13.40
C ASN A 201 21.27 13.46 -14.39
N TYR A 202 20.37 13.92 -15.27
CA TYR A 202 19.81 13.09 -16.35
C TYR A 202 20.95 12.52 -17.21
N ALA A 203 21.84 13.37 -17.70
CA ALA A 203 22.97 12.93 -18.53
C ALA A 203 23.90 11.95 -17.80
N GLU A 204 24.13 12.13 -16.50
CA GLU A 204 24.94 11.21 -15.69
C GLU A 204 24.25 9.86 -15.44
N ILE A 205 22.93 9.84 -15.23
CA ILE A 205 22.14 8.60 -15.16
C ILE A 205 22.31 7.80 -16.46
N VAL A 206 22.16 8.45 -17.61
CA VAL A 206 22.35 7.81 -18.92
C VAL A 206 23.81 7.43 -19.14
N GLY A 207 24.78 8.27 -18.79
CA GLY A 207 26.21 7.97 -18.95
C GLY A 207 26.67 6.75 -18.15
N ALA A 208 26.11 6.53 -16.95
CA ALA A 208 26.37 5.33 -16.16
C ALA A 208 25.93 4.03 -16.88
N THR A 209 24.95 4.12 -17.79
CA THR A 209 24.47 2.98 -18.60
C THR A 209 25.38 2.65 -19.80
N VAL A 210 26.17 3.61 -20.30
CA VAL A 210 26.98 3.51 -21.53
C VAL A 210 28.26 2.67 -21.37
N SER A 211 28.72 2.43 -20.15
CA SER A 211 30.03 1.78 -19.89
C SER A 211 30.13 0.30 -20.32
N ARG A 212 29.15 -0.24 -21.05
CA ARG A 212 29.09 -1.63 -21.53
C ARG A 212 28.89 -1.76 -23.04
N GLN A 213 29.05 -0.67 -23.81
CA GLN A 213 28.67 -0.61 -25.22
C GLN A 213 29.80 -0.96 -26.22
N ALA A 214 31.00 -1.31 -25.75
CA ALA A 214 32.12 -1.58 -26.65
C ALA A 214 32.23 -3.07 -27.02
N GLU A 215 31.21 -3.69 -27.63
CA GLU A 215 31.37 -4.96 -28.38
C GLU A 215 30.17 -5.47 -29.23
N ALA A 216 29.13 -4.69 -29.53
CA ALA A 216 28.05 -5.13 -30.43
C ALA A 216 28.07 -4.40 -31.78
N GLY A 217 28.46 -5.10 -32.84
CA GLY A 217 28.44 -4.61 -34.22
C GLY A 217 27.03 -4.54 -34.82
N GLU A 218 26.88 -3.75 -35.88
CA GLU A 218 25.64 -3.60 -36.66
C GLU A 218 24.99 -4.96 -36.96
N SER A 219 23.83 -5.23 -36.35
CA SER A 219 23.10 -6.49 -36.53
C SER A 219 22.33 -6.47 -37.86
N SER A 220 22.39 -7.58 -38.59
CA SER A 220 21.53 -7.81 -39.74
C SER A 220 20.06 -7.92 -39.28
N PRO A 221 19.07 -7.48 -40.08
CA PRO A 221 17.66 -7.55 -39.71
C PRO A 221 17.26 -8.99 -39.41
N SER A 222 16.61 -9.19 -38.26
CA SER A 222 16.15 -10.53 -37.86
C SER A 222 15.13 -11.09 -38.87
N PRO A 223 15.20 -12.40 -39.20
CA PRO A 223 14.17 -13.06 -40.01
C PRO A 223 12.82 -13.21 -39.29
N LEU A 224 12.77 -12.94 -37.98
CA LEU A 224 11.57 -12.91 -37.14
C LEU A 224 11.14 -11.44 -36.90
N SER A 225 9.95 -11.06 -37.35
CA SER A 225 9.39 -9.72 -37.13
C SER A 225 8.42 -9.73 -35.95
N ILE A 226 8.19 -8.58 -35.31
CA ILE A 226 7.20 -8.43 -34.23
C ILE A 226 6.44 -7.10 -34.38
N THR A 227 5.17 -7.08 -33.95
CA THR A 227 4.32 -5.90 -33.81
C THR A 227 3.33 -6.13 -32.68
N VAL A 228 3.07 -5.10 -31.86
CA VAL A 228 2.04 -5.10 -30.81
C VAL A 228 0.86 -4.25 -31.29
N THR A 229 -0.36 -4.75 -31.19
CA THR A 229 -1.57 -4.03 -31.66
C THR A 229 -2.76 -4.25 -30.71
N PRO A 230 -3.40 -3.19 -30.20
CA PRO A 230 -2.97 -1.80 -30.27
C PRO A 230 -1.62 -1.59 -29.56
N ASP A 231 -0.92 -0.51 -29.90
CA ASP A 231 0.33 -0.09 -29.25
C ASP A 231 0.09 0.65 -27.93
N THR A 232 -1.17 0.77 -27.50
CA THR A 232 -1.58 1.34 -26.21
C THR A 232 -2.63 0.46 -25.54
N GLY A 233 -2.59 0.31 -24.21
CA GLY A 233 -3.60 -0.43 -23.44
C GLY A 233 -3.87 0.13 -22.03
N ARG A 234 -4.94 -0.35 -21.40
CA ARG A 234 -5.30 -0.11 -19.99
C ARG A 234 -5.56 -1.43 -19.27
N TYR A 235 -5.73 -1.39 -17.94
CA TYR A 235 -6.09 -2.56 -17.15
C TYR A 235 -7.27 -3.34 -17.75
N GLY A 236 -7.07 -4.64 -17.96
CA GLY A 236 -8.06 -5.56 -18.52
C GLY A 236 -8.14 -5.60 -20.04
N ASP A 237 -7.44 -4.71 -20.77
CA ASP A 237 -7.36 -4.77 -22.22
C ASP A 237 -6.57 -5.98 -22.70
N SER A 238 -6.81 -6.40 -23.94
CA SER A 238 -6.06 -7.46 -24.62
C SER A 238 -5.35 -6.89 -25.84
N LEU A 239 -4.03 -6.98 -25.84
CA LEU A 239 -3.16 -6.63 -26.95
C LEU A 239 -2.82 -7.88 -27.75
N SER A 240 -2.59 -7.73 -29.05
CA SER A 240 -2.12 -8.81 -29.91
C SER A 240 -0.65 -8.59 -30.24
N ILE A 241 0.19 -9.55 -29.86
CA ILE A 241 1.60 -9.59 -30.25
C ILE A 241 1.69 -10.52 -31.46
N THR A 242 2.02 -9.96 -32.62
CA THR A 242 1.98 -10.65 -33.91
C THR A 242 3.29 -10.48 -34.66
N GLY A 243 3.55 -11.36 -35.61
CA GLY A 243 4.74 -11.26 -36.45
C GLY A 243 4.82 -12.35 -37.51
N THR A 244 5.89 -12.31 -38.29
CA THR A 244 6.18 -13.30 -39.35
C THR A 244 7.58 -13.87 -39.17
N TYR A 245 7.78 -15.13 -39.56
CA TYR A 245 9.09 -15.76 -39.55
C TYR A 245 9.50 -16.28 -40.94
N THR A 246 10.36 -15.51 -41.63
CA THR A 246 10.74 -15.71 -43.05
C THR A 246 11.59 -16.97 -43.31
N GLY A 247 11.99 -17.69 -42.26
CA GLY A 247 12.72 -18.98 -42.34
C GLY A 247 12.11 -20.09 -41.50
N GLY A 248 10.92 -19.86 -40.92
CA GLY A 248 10.25 -20.79 -40.04
C GLY A 248 9.41 -21.83 -40.77
N THR A 249 9.22 -22.99 -40.14
CA THR A 249 8.25 -24.00 -40.59
C THR A 249 6.98 -23.92 -39.78
N ALA A 250 5.82 -24.16 -40.42
CA ALA A 250 4.55 -24.27 -39.72
C ALA A 250 4.66 -25.26 -38.55
N GLY A 251 4.07 -24.92 -37.40
CA GLY A 251 4.23 -25.68 -36.15
C GLY A 251 5.40 -25.22 -35.26
N THR A 252 6.25 -24.29 -35.70
CA THR A 252 7.31 -23.73 -34.86
C THR A 252 6.72 -22.99 -33.67
N LEU A 253 7.17 -23.34 -32.46
CA LEU A 253 6.78 -22.64 -31.23
C LEU A 253 7.52 -21.30 -31.16
N THR A 254 6.76 -20.22 -30.98
CA THR A 254 7.25 -18.88 -30.75
C THR A 254 6.84 -18.44 -29.35
N LYS A 255 7.77 -17.95 -28.55
CA LYS A 255 7.51 -17.40 -27.22
C LYS A 255 7.52 -15.88 -27.30
N ALA A 256 6.51 -15.23 -26.76
CA ALA A 256 6.49 -13.78 -26.60
C ALA A 256 6.95 -13.43 -25.18
N TYR A 257 7.78 -12.40 -25.10
CA TYR A 257 8.26 -11.82 -23.87
C TYR A 257 7.80 -10.37 -23.81
N VAL A 258 7.39 -9.93 -22.63
CA VAL A 258 7.14 -8.53 -22.28
C VAL A 258 8.02 -8.22 -21.08
N ASP A 259 8.87 -7.20 -21.19
CA ASP A 259 9.80 -6.78 -20.14
C ASP A 259 10.63 -7.96 -19.59
N SER A 260 11.20 -8.75 -20.52
CA SER A 260 11.97 -9.97 -20.23
C SER A 260 11.22 -11.08 -19.46
N GLN A 261 9.91 -10.97 -19.27
CA GLN A 261 9.05 -12.03 -18.71
C GLN A 261 8.25 -12.72 -19.80
N ILE A 262 8.03 -14.04 -19.67
CA ILE A 262 7.22 -14.79 -20.63
C ILE A 262 5.78 -14.29 -20.57
N ALA A 263 5.33 -13.69 -21.67
CA ALA A 263 4.00 -13.12 -21.82
C ALA A 263 3.01 -14.11 -22.48
N GLY A 264 3.53 -15.04 -23.29
CA GLY A 264 2.69 -16.05 -23.94
C GLY A 264 3.42 -16.87 -24.97
N ASN A 265 2.71 -17.82 -25.59
CA ASN A 265 3.23 -18.68 -26.64
C ASN A 265 2.31 -18.61 -27.86
N ALA A 266 2.90 -18.71 -29.05
CA ALA A 266 2.22 -18.80 -30.33
C ALA A 266 2.82 -19.92 -31.17
N ILE A 267 2.03 -20.46 -32.10
CA ILE A 267 2.50 -21.44 -33.07
C ILE A 267 2.52 -20.76 -34.43
N LEU A 268 3.63 -20.90 -35.16
CA LEU A 268 3.74 -20.40 -36.52
C LEU A 268 2.77 -21.16 -37.44
N ASP A 269 1.93 -20.43 -38.16
CA ASP A 269 0.97 -21.00 -39.09
C ASP A 269 1.59 -21.32 -40.47
N GLU A 270 0.77 -21.85 -41.39
CA GLU A 270 1.18 -22.18 -42.76
C GLU A 270 1.57 -20.95 -43.60
N SER A 271 1.13 -19.75 -43.21
CA SER A 271 1.51 -18.50 -43.86
C SER A 271 2.83 -17.93 -43.34
N GLY A 272 3.43 -18.57 -42.33
CA GLY A 272 4.61 -18.07 -41.65
C GLY A 272 4.31 -16.94 -40.68
N THR A 273 3.06 -16.83 -40.21
CA THR A 273 2.59 -15.81 -39.25
C THR A 273 2.38 -16.44 -37.89
N TYR A 274 2.57 -15.67 -36.82
CA TYR A 274 2.20 -16.06 -35.47
C TYR A 274 1.47 -14.91 -34.76
N ALA A 275 0.65 -15.28 -33.78
CA ALA A 275 -0.08 -14.33 -32.95
C ALA A 275 -0.25 -14.91 -31.54
N CYS A 276 0.01 -14.10 -30.52
CA CYS A 276 -0.42 -14.37 -29.15
C CYS A 276 -1.21 -13.18 -28.60
N SER A 277 -2.16 -13.51 -27.73
CA SER A 277 -2.92 -12.51 -26.97
C SER A 277 -2.19 -12.22 -25.67
N TYR A 278 -2.04 -10.94 -25.34
CA TYR A 278 -1.46 -10.47 -24.10
C TYR A 278 -2.51 -9.65 -23.34
N ARG A 279 -2.85 -10.06 -22.12
CA ARG A 279 -3.79 -9.33 -21.28
C ARG A 279 -3.02 -8.37 -20.38
N VAL A 280 -3.46 -7.12 -20.33
CA VAL A 280 -2.90 -6.11 -19.43
C VAL A 280 -3.51 -6.33 -18.05
N ASP A 281 -2.74 -6.85 -17.10
CA ASP A 281 -3.20 -7.11 -15.73
C ASP A 281 -2.22 -6.59 -14.68
N ARG A 282 -1.14 -7.31 -14.40
CA ARG A 282 -0.14 -7.06 -13.35
C ARG A 282 1.15 -6.53 -13.97
N ILE A 283 1.03 -5.40 -14.65
CA ILE A 283 2.15 -4.66 -15.20
C ILE A 283 1.99 -3.19 -14.83
N PRO A 284 3.04 -2.48 -14.38
CA PRO A 284 2.96 -1.05 -14.10
C PRO A 284 2.47 -0.26 -15.33
N ALA A 285 1.94 0.94 -15.11
CA ALA A 285 1.74 1.87 -16.22
C ALA A 285 3.10 2.37 -16.75
N GLY A 286 3.18 2.73 -18.02
CA GLY A 286 4.39 3.22 -18.66
C GLY A 286 4.66 2.60 -20.03
N LEU A 287 5.89 2.75 -20.52
CA LEU A 287 6.31 2.13 -21.78
C LEU A 287 6.88 0.73 -21.53
N HIS A 288 6.42 -0.22 -22.32
CA HIS A 288 6.79 -1.62 -22.29
C HIS A 288 7.49 -2.06 -23.56
N LEU A 289 8.34 -3.07 -23.44
CA LEU A 289 9.06 -3.67 -24.56
C LEU A 289 8.62 -5.10 -24.72
N ALA A 290 8.33 -5.49 -25.94
CA ALA A 290 8.02 -6.86 -26.32
C ALA A 290 9.03 -7.37 -27.34
N TYR A 291 9.38 -8.64 -27.23
CA TYR A 291 10.10 -9.37 -28.26
C TYR A 291 9.61 -10.81 -28.30
N THR A 292 9.94 -11.50 -29.38
CA THR A 292 9.57 -12.90 -29.57
C THR A 292 10.78 -13.74 -29.92
N VAL A 293 10.71 -15.01 -29.54
CA VAL A 293 11.79 -15.97 -29.73
C VAL A 293 11.23 -17.23 -30.37
N ALA A 294 11.83 -17.65 -31.48
CA ALA A 294 11.61 -18.94 -32.11
C ALA A 294 12.92 -19.74 -32.06
N ASP A 295 12.99 -20.72 -31.16
CA ASP A 295 14.22 -21.46 -30.84
C ASP A 295 15.37 -20.53 -30.39
N VAL A 296 16.38 -20.30 -31.23
CA VAL A 296 17.51 -19.39 -30.97
C VAL A 296 17.37 -18.02 -31.65
N ILE A 297 16.32 -17.83 -32.46
CA ILE A 297 16.13 -16.62 -33.28
C ILE A 297 15.23 -15.65 -32.54
N HIS A 298 15.70 -14.42 -32.41
CA HIS A 298 15.05 -13.33 -31.70
C HIS A 298 14.48 -12.34 -32.70
N SER A 299 13.28 -11.83 -32.46
CA SER A 299 12.79 -10.68 -33.22
C SER A 299 13.54 -9.41 -32.84
N ASN A 300 13.28 -8.34 -33.58
CA ASN A 300 13.51 -6.99 -33.06
C ASN A 300 12.63 -6.75 -31.81
N VAL A 301 12.78 -5.59 -31.17
CA VAL A 301 11.97 -5.19 -30.01
C VAL A 301 10.88 -4.24 -30.48
N ALA A 302 9.65 -4.50 -30.06
CA ALA A 302 8.50 -3.61 -30.23
C ALA A 302 8.22 -2.87 -28.92
N THR A 303 7.82 -1.60 -29.01
CA THR A 303 7.41 -0.77 -27.87
C THR A 303 5.90 -0.61 -27.83
N PHE A 304 5.29 -0.60 -26.64
CA PHE A 304 3.87 -0.25 -26.45
C PHE A 304 3.66 0.47 -25.10
N GLU A 305 2.60 1.26 -24.96
CA GLU A 305 2.30 2.07 -23.77
C GLU A 305 1.13 1.48 -22.97
N ILE A 306 1.29 1.31 -21.66
CA ILE A 306 0.19 1.00 -20.74
C ILE A 306 -0.17 2.27 -19.95
N ARG A 307 -1.45 2.66 -20.00
CA ARG A 307 -1.95 3.87 -19.36
C ARG A 307 -2.57 3.56 -18.01
N PRO A 308 -2.36 4.41 -16.99
CA PRO A 308 -2.99 4.23 -15.70
C PRO A 308 -4.51 4.45 -15.79
N ASP A 309 -5.25 3.73 -14.96
CA ASP A 309 -6.68 3.96 -14.72
C ASP A 309 -6.94 4.19 -13.23
N ASP A 310 -7.85 5.12 -12.92
CA ASP A 310 -8.17 5.42 -11.52
C ASP A 310 -8.94 4.25 -10.89
N THR A 311 -8.80 4.09 -9.57
CA THR A 311 -9.50 3.05 -8.82
C THR A 311 -10.37 3.61 -7.72
N THR A 312 -11.36 2.82 -7.32
CA THR A 312 -12.21 3.07 -6.17
C THR A 312 -12.25 1.83 -5.30
N ILE A 313 -11.96 2.00 -4.02
CA ILE A 313 -12.07 0.95 -3.01
C ILE A 313 -13.19 1.29 -2.02
N THR A 314 -14.01 0.29 -1.70
CA THR A 314 -15.10 0.41 -0.72
C THR A 314 -14.84 -0.48 0.47
N LEU A 315 -15.29 -0.09 1.66
CA LEU A 315 -15.19 -0.88 2.89
C LEU A 315 -16.55 -0.90 3.60
N THR A 316 -16.99 -2.08 4.00
CA THR A 316 -18.18 -2.33 4.82
C THR A 316 -17.78 -3.23 5.99
N LEU A 317 -18.27 -2.89 7.17
CA LEU A 317 -18.03 -3.64 8.40
C LEU A 317 -19.29 -4.37 8.81
N GLU A 318 -19.17 -5.66 9.15
CA GLU A 318 -20.21 -6.42 9.81
C GLU A 318 -19.70 -6.86 11.19
N GLU A 319 -20.42 -6.43 12.23
CA GLU A 319 -20.05 -6.65 13.62
C GLU A 319 -20.61 -7.98 14.13
N ASP A 320 -19.74 -8.83 14.66
CA ASP A 320 -20.12 -9.94 15.55
C ASP A 320 -19.62 -9.65 16.97
N ARG A 321 -20.11 -10.41 17.96
CA ARG A 321 -19.74 -10.25 19.37
C ARG A 321 -18.26 -10.49 19.67
N VAL A 322 -17.51 -11.08 18.73
CA VAL A 322 -16.12 -11.52 18.92
C VAL A 322 -15.20 -11.04 17.79
N PHE A 323 -15.72 -10.81 16.59
CA PHE A 323 -14.92 -10.45 15.41
C PHE A 323 -15.63 -9.38 14.59
N THR A 324 -14.85 -8.61 13.84
CA THR A 324 -15.35 -7.70 12.81
C THR A 324 -15.02 -8.26 11.44
N VAL A 325 -16.03 -8.42 10.59
CA VAL A 325 -15.85 -8.84 9.21
C VAL A 325 -15.72 -7.59 8.34
N CYS A 326 -14.56 -7.41 7.73
CA CYS A 326 -14.29 -6.35 6.77
C CYS A 326 -14.53 -6.88 5.36
N THR A 327 -15.46 -6.29 4.62
CA THR A 327 -15.73 -6.67 3.22
C THR A 327 -15.70 -5.43 2.34
N GLY A 328 -15.19 -5.56 1.12
CA GLY A 328 -15.13 -4.44 0.21
C GLY A 328 -14.92 -4.85 -1.24
N ASN A 329 -14.94 -3.87 -2.13
CA ASN A 329 -14.67 -4.07 -3.56
C ASN A 329 -13.66 -3.04 -4.05
N LEU A 330 -12.74 -3.49 -4.90
CA LEU A 330 -11.81 -2.66 -5.66
C LEU A 330 -12.19 -2.72 -7.15
N THR A 331 -12.50 -1.56 -7.72
CA THR A 331 -12.86 -1.43 -9.13
C THR A 331 -12.10 -0.29 -9.79
N THR A 332 -11.91 -0.39 -11.12
CA THR A 332 -11.45 0.76 -11.90
C THR A 332 -12.57 1.80 -12.06
N ALA A 333 -12.23 3.01 -12.49
CA ALA A 333 -13.19 4.08 -12.78
C ALA A 333 -14.24 3.66 -13.83
N GLY A 334 -13.87 2.76 -14.75
CA GLY A 334 -14.77 2.13 -15.71
C GLY A 334 -15.65 1.00 -15.15
N GLY A 335 -15.56 0.71 -13.84
CA GLY A 335 -16.33 -0.32 -13.16
C GLY A 335 -15.82 -1.75 -13.35
N ARG A 336 -14.59 -1.94 -13.86
CA ARG A 336 -14.00 -3.27 -13.99
C ARG A 336 -13.47 -3.76 -12.63
N PRO A 337 -13.72 -5.03 -12.24
CA PRO A 337 -13.16 -5.58 -11.02
C PRO A 337 -11.64 -5.74 -11.15
N VAL A 338 -10.90 -5.35 -10.11
CA VAL A 338 -9.46 -5.54 -10.05
C VAL A 338 -9.17 -6.84 -9.29
N THR A 339 -8.55 -7.80 -9.96
CA THR A 339 -8.33 -9.16 -9.42
C THR A 339 -6.95 -9.33 -8.81
N LEU A 340 -6.83 -10.15 -7.76
CA LEU A 340 -5.56 -10.47 -7.07
C LEU A 340 -4.77 -9.23 -6.58
N ALA A 341 -5.46 -8.12 -6.36
CA ALA A 341 -4.88 -6.92 -5.81
C ALA A 341 -4.72 -7.05 -4.28
N PRO A 342 -3.53 -6.73 -3.74
CA PRO A 342 -3.32 -6.67 -2.30
C PRO A 342 -4.06 -5.46 -1.73
N ILE A 343 -4.86 -5.69 -0.70
CA ILE A 343 -5.57 -4.67 0.06
C ILE A 343 -4.99 -4.60 1.46
N LEU A 344 -4.69 -3.40 1.91
CA LEU A 344 -4.17 -3.13 3.24
C LEU A 344 -5.30 -2.58 4.11
N LEU A 345 -5.67 -3.31 5.16
CA LEU A 345 -6.62 -2.85 6.17
C LEU A 345 -5.86 -2.25 7.35
N ARG A 346 -5.99 -0.93 7.53
CA ARG A 346 -5.44 -0.22 8.69
C ARG A 346 -6.48 -0.04 9.77
N VAL A 347 -6.13 -0.42 10.99
CA VAL A 347 -6.92 -0.19 12.20
C VAL A 347 -6.22 0.89 13.00
N ASP A 348 -6.90 1.99 13.31
CA ASP A 348 -6.41 3.11 14.13
C ASP A 348 -5.06 3.73 13.66
N GLY A 349 -4.66 3.48 12.41
CA GLY A 349 -3.37 3.91 11.87
C GLY A 349 -2.18 2.99 12.18
N ASP A 350 -2.42 1.81 12.77
CA ASP A 350 -1.40 0.82 13.10
C ASP A 350 -0.95 -0.04 11.89
N THR A 351 -0.17 -1.10 12.16
CA THR A 351 0.33 -2.06 11.17
C THR A 351 -0.81 -2.60 10.30
N PRO A 352 -0.70 -2.51 8.96
CA PRO A 352 -1.77 -2.94 8.07
C PRO A 352 -1.91 -4.47 8.07
N ILE A 353 -3.15 -4.94 8.04
CA ILE A 353 -3.50 -6.34 7.79
C ILE A 353 -3.69 -6.49 6.28
N THR A 354 -2.91 -7.36 5.65
CA THR A 354 -3.01 -7.60 4.20
C THR A 354 -4.05 -8.67 3.88
N THR A 355 -4.90 -8.38 2.93
CA THR A 355 -5.83 -9.33 2.29
C THR A 355 -5.74 -9.15 0.77
N GLU A 356 -6.44 -9.96 -0.03
CA GLU A 356 -6.42 -9.87 -1.50
C GLU A 356 -7.83 -9.89 -2.08
N THR A 357 -8.01 -9.22 -3.22
CA THR A 357 -9.26 -9.28 -3.98
C THR A 357 -9.38 -10.58 -4.78
N ASP A 358 -10.59 -11.13 -4.86
CA ASP A 358 -10.93 -12.27 -5.70
C ASP A 358 -11.13 -11.88 -7.19
N GLU A 359 -11.64 -12.83 -8.00
CA GLU A 359 -11.92 -12.63 -9.42
C GLU A 359 -13.01 -11.57 -9.71
N ASN A 360 -13.83 -11.23 -8.71
CA ASN A 360 -14.87 -10.21 -8.77
C ASN A 360 -14.40 -8.87 -8.20
N GLY A 361 -13.13 -8.75 -7.81
CA GLY A 361 -12.59 -7.57 -7.16
C GLY A 361 -13.05 -7.40 -5.71
N THR A 362 -13.66 -8.43 -5.13
CA THR A 362 -14.15 -8.42 -3.75
C THR A 362 -13.06 -8.93 -2.82
N TYR A 363 -12.87 -8.26 -1.67
CA TYR A 363 -12.00 -8.75 -0.61
C TYR A 363 -12.80 -8.94 0.68
N ARG A 364 -12.34 -9.87 1.52
CA ARG A 364 -12.95 -10.16 2.81
C ARG A 364 -11.91 -10.59 3.82
N GLU A 365 -11.92 -9.95 4.99
CA GLU A 365 -11.02 -10.27 6.09
C GLU A 365 -11.78 -10.30 7.42
N VAL A 366 -11.35 -11.16 8.36
CA VAL A 366 -11.96 -11.26 9.68
C VAL A 366 -10.94 -10.85 10.72
N ILE A 367 -11.20 -9.75 11.42
CA ILE A 367 -10.27 -9.19 12.40
C ILE A 367 -10.85 -9.28 13.81
N SER A 368 -9.98 -9.58 14.78
CA SER A 368 -10.30 -9.53 16.20
C SER A 368 -9.82 -8.20 16.75
N LEU A 369 -10.74 -7.42 17.30
CA LEU A 369 -10.46 -6.08 17.83
C LEU A 369 -10.65 -6.08 19.35
N PRO A 370 -9.81 -5.36 20.10
CA PRO A 370 -10.03 -5.18 21.52
C PRO A 370 -11.33 -4.39 21.78
N ALA A 371 -11.80 -4.41 23.02
CA ALA A 371 -12.97 -3.61 23.39
C ALA A 371 -12.66 -2.11 23.28
N GLY A 372 -13.52 -1.37 22.58
CA GLY A 372 -13.28 0.04 22.29
C GLY A 372 -13.90 0.48 20.97
N GLU A 373 -13.71 1.75 20.65
CA GLU A 373 -14.00 2.32 19.34
C GLU A 373 -12.74 2.21 18.47
N HIS A 374 -12.90 1.68 17.26
CA HIS A 374 -11.82 1.52 16.29
C HIS A 374 -12.22 2.12 14.93
N ILE A 375 -11.27 2.74 14.25
CA ILE A 375 -11.44 3.23 12.89
C ILE A 375 -10.65 2.33 11.93
N ILE A 376 -11.36 1.75 10.97
CA ILE A 376 -10.78 0.87 9.95
C ILE A 376 -10.81 1.55 8.60
N LYS A 377 -9.73 1.43 7.84
CA LYS A 377 -9.61 1.94 6.48
C LYS A 377 -8.99 0.89 5.57
N ALA A 378 -9.47 0.80 4.33
CA ALA A 378 -8.89 -0.04 3.31
C ALA A 378 -8.05 0.81 2.34
N GLU A 379 -6.87 0.34 1.99
CA GLU A 379 -5.92 1.02 1.12
C GLU A 379 -5.45 0.06 0.03
N PHE A 380 -5.30 0.59 -1.18
CA PHE A 380 -4.70 -0.06 -2.33
C PHE A 380 -3.56 0.83 -2.84
N ASP A 381 -2.35 0.30 -2.89
CA ASP A 381 -1.13 1.03 -3.27
C ASP A 381 -0.80 0.96 -4.77
N ALA A 382 -1.56 0.15 -5.52
CA ALA A 382 -1.39 -0.10 -6.95
C ALA A 382 -0.02 -0.63 -7.39
N VAL A 383 0.78 -1.19 -6.48
CA VAL A 383 2.10 -1.72 -6.83
C VAL A 383 1.96 -2.90 -7.79
N GLY A 384 2.61 -2.78 -8.95
CA GLY A 384 2.58 -3.79 -10.01
C GLY A 384 1.29 -3.80 -10.84
N TYR A 385 0.41 -2.81 -10.68
CA TYR A 385 -0.79 -2.63 -11.50
C TYR A 385 -0.71 -1.33 -12.31
N PRO A 386 -1.37 -1.27 -13.48
CA PRO A 386 -1.46 -0.04 -14.26
C PRO A 386 -2.64 0.80 -13.77
N LEU A 387 -2.68 1.03 -12.46
CA LEU A 387 -3.81 1.61 -11.74
C LEU A 387 -3.32 2.68 -10.78
N SER A 388 -4.20 3.62 -10.42
CA SER A 388 -3.93 4.59 -9.35
C SER A 388 -4.22 3.97 -7.99
N ALA A 389 -3.41 4.31 -6.98
CA ALA A 389 -3.68 4.00 -5.59
C ALA A 389 -5.03 4.60 -5.14
N SER A 390 -5.74 3.94 -4.23
CA SER A 390 -6.99 4.45 -3.67
C SER A 390 -7.21 4.00 -2.24
N GLU A 391 -8.06 4.74 -1.53
CA GLU A 391 -8.34 4.48 -0.13
C GLU A 391 -9.83 4.65 0.17
N SER A 392 -10.36 3.83 1.07
CA SER A 392 -11.76 3.92 1.50
C SER A 392 -11.94 5.06 2.49
N PRO A 393 -13.18 5.56 2.68
CA PRO A 393 -13.52 6.28 3.90
C PRO A 393 -13.22 5.41 5.14
N GLY A 394 -12.89 6.06 6.25
CA GLY A 394 -12.75 5.37 7.54
C GLY A 394 -14.11 4.91 8.05
N ALA A 395 -14.20 3.64 8.45
CA ALA A 395 -15.39 3.04 9.04
C ALA A 395 -15.16 2.78 10.53
N THR A 396 -16.08 3.25 11.37
CA THR A 396 -16.01 3.08 12.83
C THR A 396 -16.71 1.79 13.26
N VAL A 397 -16.07 1.02 14.12
CA VAL A 397 -16.68 -0.13 14.82
C VAL A 397 -16.54 0.05 16.33
N ILE A 398 -17.59 -0.32 17.07
CA ILE A 398 -17.59 -0.26 18.54
C ILE A 398 -17.67 -1.67 19.09
N VAL A 399 -16.55 -2.18 19.60
CA VAL A 399 -16.48 -3.50 20.23
C VAL A 399 -16.90 -3.37 21.69
N PRO A 400 -18.01 -4.02 22.12
CA PRO A 400 -18.48 -3.92 23.49
C PRO A 400 -17.44 -4.46 24.47
N SER A 401 -17.09 -3.67 25.50
CA SER A 401 -16.39 -4.21 26.66
C SER A 401 -17.29 -5.24 27.33
N GLY A 402 -16.87 -6.51 27.39
CA GLY A 402 -17.58 -7.55 28.12
C GLY A 402 -17.98 -7.03 29.50
N GLY A 403 -19.28 -6.86 29.74
CA GLY A 403 -19.79 -6.18 30.92
C GLY A 403 -19.30 -6.87 32.21
N LEU A 404 -19.00 -6.05 33.24
CA LEU A 404 -18.76 -6.54 34.60
C LEU A 404 -19.90 -7.49 34.97
N SER A 405 -19.54 -8.75 35.25
CA SER A 405 -20.47 -9.76 35.71
C SER A 405 -21.38 -9.21 36.82
N PRO A 406 -22.71 -9.47 36.80
CA PRO A 406 -23.63 -9.00 37.83
C PRO A 406 -23.51 -9.75 39.17
N PHE A 407 -22.61 -10.73 39.29
CA PHE A 407 -22.42 -11.50 40.52
C PHE A 407 -22.06 -10.69 41.79
N PRO A 408 -21.32 -9.56 41.77
CA PRO A 408 -21.10 -8.77 42.99
C PRO A 408 -22.37 -8.04 43.44
N PHE A 409 -23.31 -7.73 42.54
CA PHE A 409 -24.61 -7.14 42.92
C PHE A 409 -25.54 -8.17 43.57
N ILE A 410 -25.52 -9.43 43.13
CA ILE A 410 -26.26 -10.53 43.77
C ILE A 410 -25.69 -10.83 45.16
N ALA A 411 -24.36 -10.81 45.31
CA ALA A 411 -23.69 -10.98 46.61
C ALA A 411 -24.02 -9.83 47.60
N ALA A 412 -24.12 -8.60 47.11
CA ALA A 412 -24.51 -7.43 47.92
C ALA A 412 -25.98 -7.49 48.39
N ILE A 413 -26.89 -7.97 47.54
CA ILE A 413 -28.31 -8.17 47.92
C ILE A 413 -28.45 -9.32 48.92
N ALA A 414 -27.67 -10.41 48.76
CA ALA A 414 -27.67 -11.53 49.70
C ALA A 414 -27.09 -11.15 51.08
N THR A 415 -26.08 -10.28 51.14
CA THR A 415 -25.54 -9.75 52.41
C THR A 415 -26.49 -8.74 53.08
N ALA A 416 -27.22 -7.93 52.31
CA ALA A 416 -28.26 -7.04 52.83
C ALA A 416 -29.47 -7.80 53.39
N LEU A 417 -29.86 -8.92 52.78
CA LEU A 417 -30.95 -9.77 53.27
C LEU A 417 -30.52 -10.69 54.44
N GLY A 418 -29.26 -11.14 54.46
CA GLY A 418 -28.70 -11.96 55.55
C GLY A 418 -28.48 -11.19 56.87
N SER A 419 -28.14 -9.90 56.80
CA SER A 419 -27.95 -9.04 57.98
C SER A 419 -29.26 -8.69 58.69
N GLY A 420 -30.39 -8.67 57.98
CA GLY A 420 -31.73 -8.51 58.57
C GLY A 420 -32.22 -9.74 59.36
N TRP A 421 -31.83 -10.96 58.96
CA TRP A 421 -32.22 -12.20 59.63
C TRP A 421 -31.36 -12.47 60.89
N TYR A 422 -30.06 -12.14 60.85
CA TYR A 422 -29.14 -12.33 61.97
C TYR A 422 -29.44 -11.41 63.16
N LEU A 423 -29.91 -10.17 62.92
CA LEU A 423 -30.28 -9.23 64.00
C LEU A 423 -31.58 -9.60 64.72
N ARG A 424 -32.46 -10.41 64.11
CA ARG A 424 -33.74 -10.84 64.72
C ARG A 424 -33.59 -12.00 65.73
N ARG A 425 -32.43 -12.68 65.77
CA ARG A 425 -32.19 -13.85 66.63
C ARG A 425 -31.46 -13.55 67.95
N ARG A 426 -31.04 -12.30 68.20
CA ARG A 426 -30.25 -11.92 69.40
C ARG A 426 -31.03 -11.59 70.68
N HIS A 427 -32.35 -11.77 70.73
CA HIS A 427 -33.10 -11.76 71.99
C HIS A 427 -33.30 -13.18 72.57
N ARG A 428 -32.21 -13.78 73.09
CA ARG A 428 -32.21 -14.73 74.22
C ARG A 428 -30.76 -14.93 74.74
N PRO A 429 -30.55 -15.16 76.05
CA PRO A 429 -29.28 -14.85 76.71
C PRO A 429 -28.26 -16.00 76.74
N LYS A 430 -27.01 -15.60 76.46
CA LYS A 430 -25.72 -15.93 77.11
C LYS A 430 -25.35 -17.41 77.34
N GLU A 431 -24.33 -17.87 76.60
CA GLU A 431 -23.33 -18.82 77.12
C GLU A 431 -21.95 -18.58 76.48
N VAL A 432 -20.92 -18.99 77.20
CA VAL A 432 -19.54 -18.51 77.28
C VAL A 432 -18.69 -18.79 76.03
N ALA A 433 -17.78 -17.87 75.69
CA ALA A 433 -16.64 -18.14 74.81
C ALA A 433 -15.41 -18.53 75.65
N PRO A 434 -14.60 -19.51 75.21
CA PRO A 434 -13.17 -19.50 75.46
C PRO A 434 -12.38 -19.04 74.22
N ALA A 435 -11.14 -18.67 74.52
CA ALA A 435 -10.17 -17.85 73.79
C ALA A 435 -9.54 -18.51 72.54
N PRO A 436 -8.77 -17.76 71.72
CA PRO A 436 -8.24 -18.21 70.44
C PRO A 436 -6.96 -19.03 70.60
N GLU A 437 -6.77 -20.01 69.73
CA GLU A 437 -5.54 -20.76 69.52
C GLU A 437 -5.18 -20.75 68.01
N PRO A 438 -3.89 -20.95 67.66
CA PRO A 438 -3.06 -19.94 67.01
C PRO A 438 -3.10 -20.00 65.47
N VAL A 439 -2.56 -18.94 64.87
CA VAL A 439 -2.32 -18.83 63.42
C VAL A 439 -1.44 -19.99 62.96
N GLU A 440 -2.03 -20.92 62.22
CA GLU A 440 -1.30 -21.93 61.46
C GLU A 440 -0.97 -21.32 60.09
N THR A 441 0.30 -20.99 59.88
CA THR A 441 0.86 -20.69 58.57
C THR A 441 0.87 -21.98 57.76
N VAL A 442 -0.06 -22.13 56.81
CA VAL A 442 0.04 -23.14 55.75
C VAL A 442 0.49 -22.43 54.48
N SER A 443 1.69 -22.82 54.08
CA SER A 443 2.34 -22.65 52.79
C SER A 443 1.37 -22.66 51.62
N VAL A 444 1.48 -21.66 50.75
CA VAL A 444 0.93 -21.69 49.39
C VAL A 444 1.71 -22.77 48.65
N GLU A 445 1.08 -23.92 48.45
CA GLU A 445 1.50 -24.92 47.49
C GLU A 445 1.39 -24.28 46.10
N GLU A 446 2.53 -24.22 45.42
CA GLU A 446 2.66 -23.79 44.03
C GLU A 446 1.85 -24.77 43.18
N GLU A 447 0.71 -24.30 42.66
CA GLU A 447 -0.15 -25.07 41.77
C GLU A 447 0.61 -25.31 40.46
N ALA A 448 1.24 -26.49 40.37
CA ALA A 448 1.91 -26.96 39.17
C ALA A 448 0.89 -27.02 38.02
N ALA A 449 1.01 -26.05 37.10
CA ALA A 449 0.24 -26.02 35.87
C ALA A 449 0.45 -27.33 35.12
N THR A 450 -0.66 -28.03 34.86
CA THR A 450 -0.66 -29.26 34.07
C THR A 450 -0.19 -28.92 32.65
N PRO A 451 0.79 -29.63 32.06
CA PRO A 451 1.27 -29.31 30.73
C PRO A 451 0.15 -29.52 29.69
N PRO A 452 0.03 -28.65 28.68
CA PRO A 452 -1.00 -28.77 27.66
C PRO A 452 -0.79 -30.06 26.86
N LEU A 453 -1.87 -30.84 26.73
CA LEU A 453 -1.88 -32.07 25.94
C LEU A 453 -1.94 -31.66 24.46
N VAL A 454 -0.79 -31.65 23.79
CA VAL A 454 -0.67 -31.25 22.39
C VAL A 454 -1.02 -32.43 21.48
N ASP A 455 -2.21 -32.41 20.86
CA ASP A 455 -2.57 -33.33 19.78
C ASP A 455 -2.07 -32.76 18.43
N LEU A 456 -1.21 -33.52 17.76
CA LEU A 456 -0.62 -33.16 16.46
C LEU A 456 -1.21 -34.00 15.31
N ALA A 457 -2.14 -34.91 15.59
CA ALA A 457 -2.62 -35.88 14.61
C ALA A 457 -3.39 -35.18 13.47
N GLY A 458 -2.93 -35.39 12.23
CA GLY A 458 -3.58 -34.87 11.03
C GLY A 458 -3.25 -33.42 10.67
N LEU A 459 -2.39 -32.74 11.43
CA LEU A 459 -1.94 -31.38 11.09
C LEU A 459 -0.88 -31.39 9.99
N PRO A 460 -0.93 -30.43 9.03
CA PRO A 460 0.17 -30.15 8.13
C PRO A 460 1.47 -29.87 8.91
N PRO A 461 2.66 -30.26 8.40
CA PRO A 461 3.92 -30.15 9.16
C PRO A 461 4.23 -28.76 9.73
N ARG A 462 3.87 -27.69 9.02
CA ARG A 462 4.09 -26.31 9.48
C ARG A 462 3.13 -25.89 10.60
N GLU A 463 1.91 -26.37 10.55
CA GLU A 463 0.91 -26.14 11.61
C GLU A 463 1.30 -26.92 12.87
N ALA A 464 1.79 -28.16 12.72
CA ALA A 464 2.34 -28.93 13.82
C ALA A 464 3.52 -28.21 14.51
N ALA A 465 4.46 -27.65 13.75
CA ALA A 465 5.55 -26.84 14.30
C ALA A 465 5.07 -25.58 15.03
N THR A 466 3.99 -24.96 14.54
CA THR A 466 3.37 -23.78 15.16
C THR A 466 2.75 -24.10 16.52
N VAL A 467 2.04 -25.22 16.62
CA VAL A 467 1.47 -25.70 17.88
C VAL A 467 2.59 -26.02 18.88
N LEU A 468 3.67 -26.67 18.43
CA LEU A 468 4.84 -26.96 19.27
C LEU A 468 5.54 -25.69 19.77
N PHE A 469 5.63 -24.66 18.94
CA PHE A 469 6.17 -23.37 19.36
C PHE A 469 5.35 -22.72 20.47
N TYR A 470 4.03 -22.70 20.33
CA TYR A 470 3.17 -22.17 21.39
C TYR A 470 3.24 -23.00 22.67
N ALA A 471 3.34 -24.32 22.56
CA ALA A 471 3.52 -25.20 23.71
C ALA A 471 4.82 -24.91 24.46
N LEU A 472 5.96 -24.80 23.76
CA LEU A 472 7.25 -24.46 24.39
C LEU A 472 7.22 -23.05 24.99
N ARG A 473 6.68 -22.07 24.26
CA ARG A 473 6.58 -20.68 24.72
C ARG A 473 5.75 -20.55 25.99
N SER A 474 4.62 -21.26 26.03
CA SER A 474 3.76 -21.34 27.22
C SER A 474 4.47 -22.04 28.37
N ARG A 475 5.20 -23.14 28.11
CA ARG A 475 5.96 -23.87 29.14
C ARG A 475 7.06 -23.02 29.77
N LEU A 476 7.70 -22.16 28.98
CA LEU A 476 8.75 -21.25 29.43
C LEU A 476 8.21 -19.93 30.00
N GLY A 477 6.88 -19.73 30.05
CA GLY A 477 6.27 -18.50 30.56
C GLY A 477 6.61 -17.24 29.73
N LEU A 478 6.93 -17.41 28.45
CA LEU A 478 7.33 -16.30 27.58
C LEU A 478 6.11 -15.53 27.06
N PRO A 479 6.15 -14.18 26.99
CA PRO A 479 5.00 -13.38 26.59
C PRO A 479 4.53 -13.64 25.15
N GLU A 480 3.21 -13.56 24.90
CA GLU A 480 2.63 -13.89 23.60
C GLU A 480 3.02 -12.95 22.46
N ALA A 481 3.42 -11.72 22.79
CA ALA A 481 3.87 -10.71 21.84
C ALA A 481 5.32 -10.93 21.35
N LYS A 482 6.05 -11.90 21.90
CA LYS A 482 7.45 -12.14 21.55
C LYS A 482 7.58 -13.01 20.30
N THR A 483 8.39 -12.53 19.36
CA THR A 483 8.74 -13.25 18.13
C THR A 483 9.62 -14.46 18.46
N PRO A 484 9.73 -15.46 17.57
CA PRO A 484 10.66 -16.58 17.78
C PRO A 484 12.10 -16.11 18.07
N ARG A 485 12.57 -15.08 17.37
CA ARG A 485 13.88 -14.46 17.61
C ARG A 485 14.03 -13.88 19.00
N ASP A 486 13.00 -13.19 19.50
CA ASP A 486 13.00 -12.68 20.88
C ASP A 486 12.96 -13.83 21.89
N CYS A 487 12.20 -14.89 21.61
CA CYS A 487 12.14 -16.08 22.45
C CYS A 487 13.50 -16.79 22.52
N ALA A 488 14.26 -16.86 21.42
CA ALA A 488 15.62 -17.40 21.40
C ALA A 488 16.58 -16.60 22.29
N GLN A 489 16.44 -15.27 22.33
CA GLN A 489 17.24 -14.40 23.20
C GLN A 489 16.84 -14.52 24.68
N LEU A 490 15.55 -14.69 24.96
CA LEU A 490 15.01 -14.81 26.32
C LEU A 490 15.22 -16.21 26.93
N ALA A 491 15.31 -17.25 26.09
CA ALA A 491 15.56 -18.62 26.51
C ALA A 491 16.70 -19.26 25.66
N PRO A 492 17.98 -18.89 25.91
CA PRO A 492 19.11 -19.34 25.11
C PRO A 492 19.30 -20.86 25.06
N ALA A 493 18.86 -21.57 26.10
CA ALA A 493 18.90 -23.04 26.16
C ALA A 493 17.99 -23.72 25.11
N HIS A 494 17.04 -22.97 24.55
CA HIS A 494 16.08 -23.42 23.53
C HIS A 494 16.21 -22.61 22.22
N ALA A 495 17.31 -21.86 22.05
CA ALA A 495 17.49 -20.99 20.89
C ALA A 495 17.41 -21.76 19.55
N GLY A 496 17.99 -22.96 19.49
CA GLY A 496 17.93 -23.80 18.29
C GLY A 496 16.51 -24.17 17.86
N PHE A 497 15.61 -24.42 18.81
CA PHE A 497 14.19 -24.65 18.53
C PHE A 497 13.54 -23.40 17.94
N PHE A 498 13.76 -22.24 18.57
CA PHE A 498 13.11 -20.99 18.18
C PHE A 498 13.61 -20.47 16.83
N GLU A 499 14.91 -20.58 16.56
CA GLU A 499 15.51 -20.25 15.26
C GLU A 499 15.01 -21.20 14.16
N ARG A 500 14.88 -22.51 14.46
CA ARG A 500 14.33 -23.47 13.50
C ARG A 500 12.87 -23.16 13.19
N TYR A 501 12.07 -22.86 14.20
CA TYR A 501 10.68 -22.45 14.00
C TYR A 501 10.57 -21.13 13.22
N GLU A 502 11.50 -20.19 13.42
CA GLU A 502 11.58 -18.95 12.66
C GLU A 502 11.75 -19.23 11.15
N GLN A 503 12.64 -20.15 10.78
CA GLN A 503 12.84 -20.55 9.38
C GLN A 503 11.58 -21.22 8.79
N ILE A 504 10.92 -22.10 9.54
CA ILE A 504 9.67 -22.74 9.11
C ILE A 504 8.58 -21.70 8.88
N ARG A 505 8.47 -20.68 9.75
CA ARG A 505 7.41 -19.67 9.71
C ARG A 505 7.63 -18.57 8.68
N TYR A 506 8.87 -18.09 8.54
CA TYR A 506 9.20 -16.89 7.75
C TYR A 506 9.98 -17.18 6.47
N ALA A 507 10.81 -18.22 6.44
CA ALA A 507 11.47 -18.67 5.20
C ALA A 507 10.61 -19.68 4.42
N GLY A 508 9.47 -20.09 4.98
CA GLY A 508 8.54 -21.01 4.33
C GLY A 508 9.15 -22.39 4.11
N GLU A 509 9.97 -22.87 5.04
CA GLU A 509 10.49 -24.24 5.02
C GLU A 509 9.46 -25.23 5.56
N THR A 510 9.46 -26.46 5.04
CA THR A 510 8.60 -27.53 5.56
C THR A 510 9.44 -28.46 6.43
N PRO A 511 9.16 -28.59 7.74
CA PRO A 511 9.93 -29.46 8.60
C PRO A 511 9.68 -30.92 8.26
N SER A 512 10.73 -31.73 8.32
CA SER A 512 10.66 -33.19 8.23
C SER A 512 10.00 -33.80 9.47
N GLU A 513 9.55 -35.05 9.36
CA GLU A 513 8.96 -35.78 10.50
C GLU A 513 9.94 -35.96 11.66
N GLU A 514 11.24 -36.08 11.38
CA GLU A 514 12.29 -36.19 12.41
C GLU A 514 12.49 -34.86 13.15
N GLU A 515 12.47 -33.74 12.44
CA GLU A 515 12.55 -32.40 13.03
C GLU A 515 11.31 -32.11 13.90
N LEU A 516 10.12 -32.49 13.44
CA LEU A 516 8.90 -32.35 14.25
C LEU A 516 8.93 -33.22 15.50
N ARG A 517 9.56 -34.39 15.45
CA ARG A 517 9.73 -35.25 16.64
C ARG A 517 10.68 -34.62 17.65
N ALA A 518 11.83 -34.12 17.21
CA ALA A 518 12.77 -33.40 18.08
C ALA A 518 12.15 -32.14 18.68
N MET A 519 11.44 -31.36 17.87
CA MET A 519 10.68 -30.19 18.34
C MET A 519 9.62 -30.58 19.37
N LYS A 520 8.94 -31.72 19.18
CA LYS A 520 7.94 -32.21 20.14
C LYS A 520 8.57 -32.58 21.47
N GLU A 521 9.69 -33.28 21.46
CA GLU A 521 10.43 -33.66 22.67
C GLU A 521 10.90 -32.43 23.45
N GLU A 522 11.41 -31.42 22.75
CA GLU A 522 11.87 -30.18 23.38
C GLU A 522 10.71 -29.32 23.92
N ALA A 523 9.61 -29.23 23.17
CA ALA A 523 8.41 -28.49 23.56
C ALA A 523 7.72 -29.09 24.80
N LEU A 524 7.64 -30.41 24.87
CA LEU A 524 6.97 -31.12 25.97
C LEU A 524 7.90 -31.44 27.14
N GLY A 525 9.22 -31.26 26.98
CA GLY A 525 10.24 -31.59 27.97
C GLY A 525 10.56 -33.08 27.96
N GLY A 526 11.71 -33.45 27.39
CA GLY A 526 12.22 -34.82 27.43
C GLY A 526 12.50 -35.28 28.87
N GLU A 527 12.33 -36.58 29.12
CA GLU A 527 12.62 -37.22 30.41
C GLU A 527 14.08 -37.02 30.84
N GLU A 528 14.37 -36.02 31.65
CA GLU A 528 15.68 -35.93 32.32
C GLU A 528 15.62 -35.23 33.68
N HIS A 529 14.70 -35.66 34.56
CA HIS A 529 14.85 -35.52 36.02
C HIS A 529 14.50 -36.85 36.71
N ALA A 530 15.36 -37.84 36.47
CA ALA A 530 15.55 -38.99 37.35
C ALA A 530 17.01 -38.99 37.83
N ALA A 531 17.28 -38.32 38.95
CA ALA A 531 18.40 -38.56 39.86
C ALA A 531 18.10 -37.91 41.22
#